data_AF-A0A377IXH6-F1
#
_entry.id   AF-A0A377IXH6-F1
#
_cell.length_a   1.000
_cell.length_b   1.000
_cell.length_c   1.000
_cell.angle_alpha   90.00
_cell.angle_beta   90.00
_cell.angle_gamma   90.00
#
_symmetry.space_group_name_H-M   'P 1'
#
loop_
_entity.id
_entity.type
_entity.pdbx_description
1 polymer ?
#
loop_
_entity_poly.entity_id
_entity_poly.type
_entity_poly.pdbx_seq_one_letter_code
_entity_poly.pdbx_strand_id
1 'polypeptide(L)'
;MEEKKYAVTFEFKVGVSDDDLTFNVNTEYHQMTALYVKDAMTCLMFKLPEIVRAGWIVLEGMDDNVKSGFEHKIKLDFCTQDGDEWDVSAKVENPNETGRMLIGFIEKILLKDPVIDEILQRTK
;
A
#
# COMPACT_ATOMS: atom_id res chain seq x y z
N MET A 1 16.01 -25.90 -1.83
CA MET A 1 16.48 -24.55 -2.20
C MET A 1 16.30 -23.65 -0.98
N GLU A 2 17.13 -22.61 -0.83
CA GLU A 2 17.11 -21.75 0.35
C GLU A 2 16.09 -20.63 0.16
N GLU A 3 15.16 -20.49 1.10
CA GLU A 3 14.15 -19.44 1.09
C GLU A 3 14.81 -18.07 1.27
N LYS A 4 14.62 -17.17 0.29
CA LYS A 4 15.06 -15.78 0.37
C LYS A 4 13.94 -14.92 0.92
N LYS A 5 14.29 -14.06 1.87
CA LYS A 5 13.36 -13.13 2.53
C LYS A 5 13.80 -11.70 2.29
N TYR A 6 12.85 -10.81 2.07
CA TYR A 6 13.09 -9.38 1.95
C TYR A 6 12.04 -8.64 2.76
N ALA A 7 12.47 -7.77 3.66
CA ALA A 7 11.59 -6.96 4.47
C ALA A 7 11.65 -5.49 4.03
N VAL A 8 10.48 -4.86 3.96
CA VAL A 8 10.31 -3.45 3.58
C VAL A 8 9.37 -2.77 4.56
N THR A 9 9.70 -1.55 4.99
CA THR A 9 8.73 -0.65 5.63
C THR A 9 8.24 0.35 4.59
N PHE A 10 6.93 0.36 4.38
CA PHE A 10 6.23 1.30 3.53
C PHE A 10 5.47 2.29 4.41
N GLU A 11 5.89 3.55 4.40
CA GLU A 11 5.23 4.61 5.15
C GLU A 11 4.33 5.38 4.21
N PHE A 12 3.05 5.46 4.57
CA PHE A 12 2.03 6.10 3.77
C PHE A 12 1.28 7.12 4.61
N LYS A 13 1.41 8.40 4.21
CA LYS A 13 0.80 9.53 4.88
C LYS A 13 -0.09 10.30 3.92
N VAL A 14 -1.30 10.58 4.38
CA VAL A 14 -2.27 11.42 3.68
C VAL A 14 -2.53 12.65 4.55
N GLY A 15 -2.26 13.83 4.01
CA GLY A 15 -2.65 15.11 4.59
C GLY A 15 -3.86 15.67 3.85
N VAL A 16 -4.80 16.25 4.60
CA VAL A 16 -6.00 16.90 4.06
C VAL A 16 -5.80 18.41 4.11
N SER A 17 -6.07 19.06 2.98
CA SER A 17 -6.24 20.51 2.88
C SER A 17 -7.63 20.81 2.33
N ASP A 18 -8.09 22.06 2.45
CA ASP A 18 -9.44 22.49 2.08
C ASP A 18 -9.87 22.06 0.65
N ASP A 19 -8.93 21.97 -0.29
CA ASP A 19 -9.21 21.65 -1.70
C ASP A 19 -8.60 20.33 -2.22
N ASP A 20 -7.70 19.66 -1.47
CA ASP A 20 -6.97 18.49 -2.00
C ASP A 20 -6.32 17.61 -0.91
N LEU A 21 -5.93 16.41 -1.34
CA LEU A 21 -5.15 15.44 -0.59
C LEU A 21 -3.66 15.49 -0.98
N THR A 22 -2.82 15.60 0.03
CA THR A 22 -1.36 15.49 -0.10
C THR A 22 -0.91 14.10 0.30
N PHE A 23 -0.08 13.46 -0.53
CA PHE A 23 0.45 12.14 -0.28
C PHE A 23 1.95 12.21 -0.04
N ASN A 24 2.40 11.72 1.11
CA ASN A 24 3.81 11.51 1.39
C ASN A 24 4.04 10.00 1.54
N VAL A 25 4.86 9.47 0.64
CA VAL A 25 5.12 8.03 0.55
C VAL A 25 6.61 7.81 0.66
N ASN A 26 7.00 6.98 1.62
CA ASN A 26 8.39 6.62 1.84
C ASN A 26 8.55 5.09 1.89
N THR A 27 9.70 4.60 1.44
CA THR A 27 10.01 3.18 1.42
C THR A 27 11.40 2.95 2.00
N GLU A 28 11.46 2.18 3.07
CA GLU A 28 12.70 1.76 3.71
C GLU A 28 12.94 0.26 3.45
N TYR A 29 14.09 -0.06 2.88
CA TYR A 29 14.50 -1.43 2.59
C TYR A 29 15.47 -1.92 3.66
N HIS A 30 15.14 -3.03 4.32
CA HIS A 30 15.95 -3.54 5.44
C HIS A 30 17.12 -4.43 5.01
N GLN A 31 17.20 -4.76 3.72
CA GLN A 31 18.16 -5.71 3.16
C GLN A 31 18.51 -5.34 1.70
N MET A 32 19.52 -5.99 1.13
CA MET A 32 19.82 -5.87 -0.31
C MET A 32 18.62 -6.40 -1.11
N THR A 33 18.02 -5.55 -1.94
CA THR A 33 16.72 -5.82 -2.56
C THR A 33 16.80 -6.48 -3.93
N ALA A 34 15.94 -7.47 -4.15
CA ALA A 34 15.68 -8.04 -5.46
C ALA A 34 14.92 -7.05 -6.35
N LEU A 35 15.04 -7.20 -7.69
CA LEU A 35 14.35 -6.36 -8.67
C LEU A 35 12.82 -6.41 -8.48
N TYR A 36 12.26 -7.61 -8.28
CA TYR A 36 10.83 -7.80 -8.02
C TYR A 36 10.31 -6.94 -6.86
N VAL A 37 11.06 -6.90 -5.74
CA VAL A 37 10.68 -6.10 -4.58
C VAL A 37 10.65 -4.62 -4.93
N LYS A 38 11.63 -4.11 -5.69
CA LYS A 38 11.64 -2.71 -6.14
C LYS A 38 10.48 -2.38 -7.07
N ASP A 39 10.15 -3.28 -7.99
CA ASP A 39 9.03 -3.11 -8.91
C ASP A 39 7.68 -3.13 -8.18
N ALA A 40 7.52 -4.05 -7.22
CA ALA A 40 6.36 -4.12 -6.34
C ALA A 40 6.18 -2.82 -5.53
N MET A 41 7.26 -2.32 -4.90
CA MET A 41 7.20 -1.08 -4.16
C MET A 41 6.92 0.12 -5.05
N THR A 42 7.51 0.18 -6.24
CA THR A 42 7.23 1.24 -7.22
C THR A 42 5.74 1.23 -7.60
N CYS A 43 5.18 0.05 -7.89
CA CYS A 43 3.75 -0.10 -8.18
C CYS A 43 2.88 0.41 -7.03
N LEU A 44 3.21 0.06 -5.77
CA LEU A 44 2.50 0.53 -4.58
C LEU A 44 2.57 2.05 -4.41
N MET A 45 3.76 2.64 -4.60
CA MET A 45 3.97 4.09 -4.48
C MET A 45 3.12 4.90 -5.46
N PHE A 46 2.80 4.34 -6.64
CA PHE A 46 1.95 5.01 -7.62
C PHE A 46 0.46 4.68 -7.45
N LYS A 47 0.10 3.39 -7.36
CA LYS A 47 -1.31 2.97 -7.38
C LYS A 47 -2.03 3.28 -6.07
N LEU A 48 -1.38 3.16 -4.92
CA LEU A 48 -2.06 3.34 -3.63
C LEU A 48 -2.56 4.78 -3.42
N PRO A 49 -1.78 5.85 -3.69
CA PRO A 49 -2.31 7.21 -3.69
C PRO A 49 -3.53 7.39 -4.60
N GLU A 50 -3.50 6.83 -5.81
CA GLU A 50 -4.62 6.97 -6.75
C GLU A 50 -5.89 6.29 -6.26
N ILE A 51 -5.78 5.08 -5.69
CA ILE A 51 -6.92 4.35 -5.10
C ILE A 51 -7.48 5.11 -3.89
N VAL A 52 -6.61 5.60 -3.00
CA VAL A 52 -7.05 6.34 -1.81
C VAL A 52 -7.72 7.65 -2.21
N ARG A 53 -7.19 8.37 -3.20
CA ARG A 53 -7.83 9.57 -3.75
C ARG A 53 -9.19 9.25 -4.35
N ALA A 54 -9.30 8.19 -5.14
CA ALA A 54 -10.55 7.74 -5.74
C ALA A 54 -11.61 7.35 -4.71
N GLY A 55 -11.20 6.68 -3.64
CA GLY A 55 -12.08 6.21 -2.58
C GLY A 55 -12.36 7.23 -1.49
N TRP A 56 -11.75 8.43 -1.51
CA TRP A 56 -11.65 9.30 -0.34
C TRP A 56 -13.00 9.62 0.32
N ILE A 57 -14.02 9.96 -0.47
CA ILE A 57 -15.37 10.25 0.03
C ILE A 57 -15.94 9.06 0.83
N VAL A 58 -15.66 7.83 0.40
CA VAL A 58 -16.08 6.62 1.12
C VAL A 58 -15.26 6.46 2.40
N LEU A 59 -13.96 6.76 2.36
CA LEU A 59 -13.07 6.68 3.53
C LEU A 59 -13.48 7.64 4.64
N GLU A 60 -13.78 8.89 4.30
CA GLU A 60 -14.26 9.90 5.25
C GLU A 60 -15.59 9.51 5.92
N GLY A 61 -16.41 8.71 5.22
CA GLY A 61 -17.66 8.19 5.76
C GLY A 61 -17.49 6.98 6.68
N MET A 62 -16.33 6.32 6.67
CA MET A 62 -16.06 5.11 7.48
C MET A 62 -15.39 5.45 8.82
N ASP A 63 -14.44 6.38 8.84
CA ASP A 63 -13.64 6.70 10.02
C ASP A 63 -13.50 8.21 10.18
N ASP A 64 -14.07 8.77 11.25
CA ASP A 64 -14.02 10.21 11.53
C ASP A 64 -12.58 10.75 11.65
N ASN A 65 -11.61 9.89 11.99
CA ASN A 65 -10.21 10.30 12.09
C ASN A 65 -9.57 10.55 10.72
N VAL A 66 -10.15 10.02 9.62
CA VAL A 66 -9.62 10.20 8.26
C VAL A 66 -9.76 11.65 7.78
N LYS A 67 -10.75 12.40 8.29
CA LYS A 67 -11.01 13.81 7.94
C LYS A 67 -9.82 14.73 8.23
N SER A 68 -8.98 14.38 9.21
CA SER A 68 -7.75 15.13 9.52
C SER A 68 -6.51 14.61 8.78
N GLY A 69 -6.68 13.63 7.89
CA GLY A 69 -5.58 12.85 7.33
C GLY A 69 -5.14 11.73 8.26
N PHE A 70 -4.23 10.88 7.78
CA PHE A 70 -3.72 9.74 8.52
C PHE A 70 -2.29 9.39 8.12
N GLU A 71 -1.65 8.58 8.96
CA GLU A 71 -0.31 8.06 8.72
C GLU A 71 -0.23 6.60 9.15
N HIS A 72 0.24 5.73 8.26
CA HIS A 72 0.43 4.32 8.52
C HIS A 72 1.82 3.84 8.08
N LYS A 73 2.48 3.10 8.97
CA LYS A 73 3.66 2.30 8.65
C LYS A 73 3.23 0.86 8.42
N ILE A 74 3.52 0.36 7.22
CA ILE A 74 3.13 -0.97 6.76
C ILE A 74 4.40 -1.78 6.52
N LYS A 75 4.53 -2.90 7.21
CA LYS A 75 5.61 -3.87 7.04
C LYS A 75 5.20 -4.87 5.98
N LEU A 76 6.07 -5.06 5.00
CA LEU A 76 5.91 -6.01 3.91
C LEU A 76 7.04 -7.02 3.99
N ASP A 77 6.69 -8.28 4.18
CA ASP A 77 7.61 -9.41 4.16
C ASP A 77 7.41 -10.19 2.86
N PHE A 78 8.42 -10.17 2.00
CA PHE A 78 8.46 -10.90 0.73
C PHE A 78 9.30 -12.16 0.89
N CYS A 79 8.77 -13.30 0.45
CA CYS A 79 9.47 -14.58 0.47
C CYS A 79 9.46 -15.20 -0.93
N THR A 80 10.56 -15.87 -1.30
CA THR A 80 10.66 -16.67 -2.52
C THR A 80 11.60 -17.86 -2.30
N GLN A 81 11.28 -19.01 -2.89
CA GLN A 81 12.17 -20.17 -2.84
C GLN A 81 13.21 -20.13 -3.97
N ASP A 82 12.77 -19.84 -5.19
CA ASP A 82 13.62 -19.97 -6.39
C ASP A 82 13.72 -18.68 -7.21
N GLY A 83 13.02 -17.62 -6.80
CA GLY A 83 12.93 -16.34 -7.51
C GLY A 83 11.75 -16.23 -8.48
N ASP A 84 11.07 -17.36 -8.75
CA ASP A 84 9.95 -17.45 -9.70
C ASP A 84 8.58 -17.23 -9.04
N GLU A 85 8.37 -17.78 -7.84
CA GLU A 85 7.15 -17.59 -7.05
C GLU A 85 7.43 -16.71 -5.82
N TRP A 86 6.59 -15.70 -5.63
CA TRP A 86 6.73 -14.71 -4.57
C TRP A 86 5.49 -14.68 -3.68
N ASP A 87 5.70 -14.93 -2.40
CA ASP A 87 4.71 -14.70 -1.36
C ASP A 87 4.96 -13.35 -0.72
N VAL A 88 3.89 -12.60 -0.44
CA VAL A 88 3.97 -11.30 0.26
C VAL A 88 2.97 -11.28 1.39
N SER A 89 3.42 -10.87 2.57
CA SER A 89 2.53 -10.59 3.70
C SER A 89 2.65 -9.12 4.12
N ALA A 90 1.52 -8.51 4.46
CA ALA A 90 1.45 -7.11 4.87
C ALA A 90 0.91 -7.00 6.31
N LYS A 91 1.54 -6.14 7.11
CA LYS A 91 1.12 -5.84 8.49
C LYS A 91 1.25 -4.35 8.76
N VAL A 92 0.19 -3.74 9.28
CA VAL A 92 0.23 -2.34 9.73
C VAL A 92 0.57 -2.30 11.21
N GLU A 93 1.38 -1.33 11.64
CA GLU A 93 1.74 -1.20 13.06
C GLU A 93 0.53 -0.88 13.94
N ASN A 94 -0.41 -0.09 13.42
CA ASN A 94 -1.66 0.29 14.09
C ASN A 94 -2.88 -0.21 13.27
N PRO A 95 -3.47 -1.37 13.59
CA PRO A 95 -4.50 -2.02 12.78
C PRO A 95 -5.91 -1.47 13.05
N ASN A 96 -6.09 -0.16 12.90
CA ASN A 96 -7.42 0.45 12.82
C ASN A 96 -8.11 0.10 11.48
N GLU A 97 -9.33 0.60 11.26
CA GLU A 97 -10.10 0.31 10.05
C GLU A 97 -9.38 0.76 8.78
N THR A 98 -8.85 1.98 8.79
CA THR A 98 -8.03 2.54 7.70
C THR A 98 -6.82 1.65 7.40
N GLY A 99 -6.05 1.26 8.41
CA GLY A 99 -4.88 0.40 8.27
C GLY A 99 -5.21 -0.99 7.71
N ARG A 100 -6.32 -1.60 8.14
CA ARG A 100 -6.80 -2.89 7.60
C ARG A 100 -7.22 -2.78 6.15
N MET A 101 -7.88 -1.69 5.78
CA MET A 101 -8.26 -1.44 4.40
C MET A 101 -7.04 -1.20 3.50
N LEU A 102 -6.04 -0.45 3.97
CA LEU A 102 -4.79 -0.24 3.22
C LEU A 102 -4.10 -1.58 2.94
N ILE A 103 -4.07 -2.51 3.90
CA ILE A 103 -3.59 -3.88 3.67
C ILE A 103 -4.36 -4.55 2.51
N GLY A 104 -5.68 -4.49 2.54
CA GLY A 104 -6.51 -5.07 1.47
C GLY A 104 -6.24 -4.47 0.09
N PHE A 105 -6.01 -3.16 0.00
CA PHE A 105 -5.60 -2.53 -1.26
C PHE A 105 -4.21 -2.96 -1.71
N ILE A 106 -3.25 -3.03 -0.78
CA ILE A 106 -1.88 -3.45 -1.06
C ILE A 106 -1.86 -4.88 -1.61
N GLU A 107 -2.56 -5.81 -0.96
CA GLU A 107 -2.69 -7.19 -1.42
C GLU A 107 -3.24 -7.24 -2.85
N LYS A 108 -4.30 -6.49 -3.13
CA LYS A 108 -4.93 -6.41 -4.46
C LYS A 108 -4.02 -5.80 -5.52
N ILE A 109 -3.26 -4.76 -5.18
CA ILE A 109 -2.29 -4.14 -6.09
C ILE A 109 -1.19 -5.16 -6.44
N LEU A 110 -0.63 -5.84 -5.43
CA LEU A 110 0.45 -6.80 -5.62
C LEU A 110 0.00 -8.04 -6.40
N LEU A 111 -1.23 -8.50 -6.17
CA LEU A 111 -1.85 -9.60 -6.92
C LEU A 111 -2.36 -9.18 -8.31
N LYS A 112 -2.22 -7.89 -8.68
CA LYS A 112 -2.75 -7.33 -9.93
C LYS A 112 -4.24 -7.64 -10.13
N ASP A 113 -5.01 -7.58 -9.04
CA ASP A 113 -6.45 -7.81 -9.04
C ASP A 113 -7.13 -6.75 -9.94
N PRO A 114 -7.94 -7.15 -10.94
CA PRO A 114 -8.58 -6.22 -11.88
C PRO A 114 -9.49 -5.20 -11.18
N VAL A 115 -9.95 -5.48 -9.96
CA VAL A 115 -10.76 -4.53 -9.18
C VAL A 115 -10.03 -3.19 -8.95
N ILE A 116 -8.69 -3.21 -8.90
CA ILE A 116 -7.90 -1.98 -8.76
C ILE A 116 -8.10 -1.08 -9.99
N ASP A 117 -8.03 -1.65 -11.19
CA ASP A 117 -8.20 -0.89 -12.42
C ASP A 117 -9.65 -0.40 -12.57
N GLU A 118 -10.64 -1.17 -12.11
CA GLU A 118 -12.03 -0.73 -12.05
C GLU A 118 -12.25 0.48 -11.13
N ILE A 119 -11.65 0.48 -9.93
CA ILE A 119 -11.70 1.62 -9.00
C ILE A 119 -11.11 2.86 -9.66
N LEU A 120 -9.96 2.72 -10.30
CA LEU A 120 -9.26 3.83 -10.96
C LEU A 120 -10.02 4.37 -12.19
N GLN A 121 -10.75 3.52 -12.91
CA GLN A 121 -11.57 3.93 -14.06
C GLN A 121 -12.83 4.71 -13.66
N ARG A 122 -13.46 4.38 -12.52
CA ARG A 122 -14.70 5.03 -12.06
C ARG A 122 -14.50 6.46 -11.55
N THR A 123 -13.24 6.89 -11.43
CA THR A 123 -12.86 8.18 -10.85
C THR A 123 -12.41 9.19 -11.92
N LYS A 124 -12.35 8.76 -13.19
CA LYS A 124 -12.09 9.62 -14.36
C LYS A 124 -13.38 10.08 -15.00
#